data_AF-A0A9R1UPB6-F1
#
_entry.id   AF-A0A9R1UPB6-F1
#
_cell.length_a   1.000
_cell.length_b   1.000
_cell.length_c   1.000
_cell.angle_alpha   90.00
_cell.angle_beta   90.00
_cell.angle_gamma   90.00
#
_symmetry.space_group_name_H-M   'P 1'
#
loop_
_entity.id
_entity.type
_entity.pdbx_description
1 polymer ?
#
loop_
_entity_poly.entity_id
_entity_poly.type
_entity_poly.pdbx_seq_one_letter_code
_entity_poly.pdbx_strand_id
1 'polypeptide(L)'
;MVGHILGGIATSLLFLAFESWLVAEHNKRGFEQQWLSVTFSRAIFLGNGLVAILAGLFGNLLVGSLAMGLVAPFDAASIFLAIGMAIIISSWTENYGDSSESKDLMTQFKGADVAIASGLSLSLIHIQEKHEESKVAML
;
A
#
# COMPACT_ATOMS: atom_id res chain seq x y z
N MET A 1 -22.48 3.59 11.17
CA MET A 1 -22.00 4.23 9.92
C MET A 1 -20.57 4.72 10.05
N VAL A 2 -20.27 5.64 11.00
CA VAL A 2 -18.89 6.17 11.20
C VAL A 2 -17.85 5.06 11.40
N GLY A 3 -18.15 4.04 12.19
CA GLY A 3 -17.23 2.91 12.41
C GLY A 3 -16.89 2.09 11.16
N HIS A 4 -17.79 2.03 10.16
CA HIS A 4 -17.49 1.34 8.89
C HIS A 4 -16.55 2.16 8.02
N ILE A 5 -16.75 3.47 7.98
CA ILE A 5 -15.87 4.40 7.25
C ILE A 5 -14.47 4.38 7.87
N LEU A 6 -14.39 4.53 9.19
CA LEU A 6 -13.12 4.47 9.93
C LEU A 6 -12.43 3.11 9.77
N GLY A 7 -13.17 2.01 9.82
CA GLY A 7 -12.62 0.66 9.58
C GLY A 7 -12.06 0.48 8.17
N GLY A 8 -12.74 1.02 7.15
CA GLY A 8 -12.24 1.04 5.78
C GLY A 8 -10.95 1.84 5.65
N ILE A 9 -10.91 3.06 6.19
CA ILE A 9 -9.72 3.92 6.18
C ILE A 9 -8.55 3.26 6.92
N ALA A 10 -8.81 2.66 8.09
CA ALA A 10 -7.78 1.96 8.86
C ALA A 10 -7.18 0.79 8.08
N THR A 11 -8.02 0.02 7.38
CA THR A 11 -7.56 -1.10 6.54
C THR A 11 -6.71 -0.60 5.38
N SER A 12 -7.14 0.47 4.70
CA SER A 12 -6.34 1.09 3.64
C SER A 12 -4.99 1.58 4.16
N LEU A 13 -4.95 2.26 5.32
CA LEU A 13 -3.71 2.72 5.93
C LEU A 13 -2.79 1.57 6.33
N LEU A 14 -3.34 0.49 6.88
CA LEU A 14 -2.56 -0.69 7.28
C LEU A 14 -1.79 -1.27 6.09
N PHE A 15 -2.45 -1.45 4.94
CA PHE A 15 -1.80 -1.97 3.74
C PHE A 15 -0.86 -0.96 3.09
N LEU A 16 -1.29 0.30 2.94
CA LEU A 16 -0.50 1.33 2.25
C LEU A 16 0.75 1.74 3.03
N ALA A 17 0.63 1.94 4.34
CA ALA A 17 1.77 2.31 5.18
C ALA A 17 2.78 1.16 5.26
N PHE A 18 2.30 -0.08 5.39
CA PHE A 18 3.15 -1.26 5.36
C PHE A 18 3.89 -1.41 4.03
N GLU A 19 3.19 -1.27 2.91
CA GLU A 19 3.79 -1.38 1.57
C GLU A 19 4.88 -0.33 1.35
N SER A 20 4.59 0.92 1.69
CA SER A 20 5.54 2.03 1.58
C SER A 20 6.77 1.83 2.47
N TRP A 21 6.58 1.40 3.73
CA TRP A 21 7.68 1.10 4.64
C TRP A 21 8.56 -0.04 4.10
N LEU A 22 7.94 -1.13 3.62
CA LEU A 22 8.68 -2.29 3.13
C LEU A 22 9.50 -1.95 1.88
N VAL A 23 8.97 -1.13 0.98
CA VAL A 23 9.73 -0.61 -0.17
C VAL A 23 10.91 0.26 0.27
N ALA A 24 10.71 1.15 1.24
CA ALA A 24 11.78 2.01 1.75
C ALA A 24 12.89 1.19 2.44
N GLU A 25 12.53 0.22 3.27
CA GLU A 25 13.48 -0.66 3.97
C GLU A 25 14.25 -1.57 3.00
N HIS A 26 13.56 -2.09 1.97
CA HIS A 26 14.18 -2.90 0.92
C HIS A 26 15.20 -2.09 0.10
N ASN A 27 14.86 -0.83 -0.23
CA ASN A 27 15.77 0.07 -0.93
C ASN A 27 16.98 0.44 -0.05
N LYS A 28 16.78 0.73 1.24
CA LYS A 28 17.89 0.99 2.18
C LYS A 28 18.89 -0.16 2.28
N ARG A 29 18.42 -1.40 2.18
CA ARG A 29 19.27 -2.60 2.25
C ARG A 29 19.88 -3.01 0.91
N GLY A 30 19.55 -2.31 -0.18
CA GLY A 30 20.10 -2.56 -1.51
C GLY A 30 19.70 -3.90 -2.12
N PHE A 31 18.56 -4.46 -1.71
CA PHE A 31 18.11 -5.76 -2.21
C PHE A 31 17.50 -5.64 -3.62
N GLU A 32 17.61 -6.72 -4.39
CA GLU A 32 17.11 -6.78 -5.77
C GLU A 32 15.57 -6.74 -5.82
N GLN A 33 14.99 -6.00 -6.77
CA GLN A 33 13.54 -5.70 -6.86
C GLN A 33 12.65 -6.97 -6.91
N GLN A 34 13.18 -8.07 -7.44
CA GLN A 34 12.46 -9.33 -7.59
C GLN A 34 12.07 -9.96 -6.24
N TRP A 35 12.87 -9.78 -5.19
CA TRP A 35 12.60 -10.35 -3.87
C TRP A 35 11.46 -9.63 -3.14
N LEU A 36 11.27 -8.34 -3.43
CA LEU A 36 10.17 -7.55 -2.88
C LEU A 36 8.82 -8.07 -3.38
N SER A 37 8.68 -8.27 -4.68
CA SER A 37 7.45 -8.80 -5.30
C SER A 37 7.13 -10.22 -4.81
N VAL A 38 8.14 -11.10 -4.70
CA VAL A 38 7.97 -12.46 -4.16
C VAL A 38 7.55 -12.42 -2.69
N THR A 39 8.10 -11.50 -1.90
CA THR A 39 7.76 -11.34 -0.48
C THR A 39 6.33 -10.84 -0.31
N PHE A 40 5.92 -9.81 -1.06
CA PHE A 40 4.53 -9.34 -1.06
C PHE A 40 3.55 -10.44 -1.46
N SER A 41 3.85 -11.15 -2.55
CA SER A 41 2.98 -12.19 -3.06
C SER A 41 2.83 -13.33 -2.05
N ARG A 42 3.92 -13.79 -1.43
CA ARG A 42 3.87 -14.84 -0.39
C ARG A 42 3.18 -14.35 0.88
N ALA A 43 3.48 -13.14 1.35
CA ALA A 43 2.89 -12.58 2.56
C ALA A 43 1.38 -12.37 2.42
N ILE A 44 0.93 -11.82 1.29
CA ILE A 44 -0.50 -11.57 1.04
C ILE A 44 -1.22 -12.90 0.78
N PHE A 45 -0.68 -13.78 -0.07
CA PHE A 45 -1.35 -15.02 -0.45
C PHE A 45 -1.44 -16.02 0.72
N LEU A 46 -0.32 -16.30 1.39
CA LEU A 46 -0.29 -17.25 2.49
C LEU A 46 -0.79 -16.61 3.79
N GLY A 47 -0.40 -15.37 4.06
CA GLY A 47 -0.80 -14.67 5.27
C GLY A 47 -2.30 -14.41 5.31
N ASN A 48 -2.88 -13.74 4.31
CA ASN A 48 -4.32 -13.42 4.35
C ASN A 48 -5.18 -14.68 4.28
N GLY A 49 -4.81 -15.66 3.46
CA GLY A 49 -5.55 -16.92 3.34
C GLY A 49 -5.53 -17.73 4.64
N LEU A 50 -4.35 -17.96 5.20
CA LEU A 50 -4.21 -18.74 6.44
C LEU A 50 -4.82 -18.01 7.64
N VAL A 51 -4.56 -16.70 7.78
CA VAL A 51 -5.10 -15.89 8.88
C VAL A 51 -6.62 -15.81 8.79
N ALA A 52 -7.22 -15.72 7.60
CA ALA A 52 -8.68 -15.73 7.46
C ALA A 52 -9.31 -17.04 7.95
N ILE A 53 -8.71 -18.19 7.62
CA ILE A 53 -9.20 -19.50 8.08
C ILE A 53 -9.07 -19.60 9.61
N LEU A 54 -7.92 -19.21 10.16
CA LEU A 54 -7.69 -19.24 11.60
C LEU A 54 -8.61 -18.27 12.35
N ALA A 55 -8.82 -17.06 11.84
CA ALA A 55 -9.70 -16.06 12.43
C ALA A 55 -11.17 -16.53 12.42
N GLY A 56 -11.61 -17.19 11.33
CA GLY A 56 -12.95 -17.79 11.26
C GLY A 56 -13.13 -18.92 12.28
N LEU A 57 -12.13 -19.79 12.42
CA LEU A 57 -12.16 -20.85 13.43
C LEU A 57 -12.15 -20.28 14.86
N PHE A 58 -11.29 -19.30 15.12
CA PHE A 58 -11.16 -18.65 16.42
C PHE A 58 -12.44 -17.90 16.80
N GLY A 59 -13.04 -17.15 15.86
CA GLY A 59 -14.32 -16.49 16.06
C GLY A 59 -15.46 -17.46 16.37
N ASN A 60 -15.52 -18.59 15.66
CA ASN A 60 -16.51 -19.64 15.92
C ASN A 60 -16.33 -20.29 17.30
N LEU A 61 -15.08 -20.55 17.71
CA LEU A 61 -14.77 -21.10 19.04
C LEU A 61 -15.07 -20.11 20.16
N LEU A 62 -14.81 -18.82 19.94
CA LEU A 62 -15.02 -17.77 20.93
C LEU A 62 -16.51 -17.52 21.19
N VAL A 63 -17.32 -17.52 20.14
CA VAL A 63 -18.79 -17.44 20.23
C VAL A 63 -19.37 -18.72 20.84
N GLY A 64 -18.83 -19.89 20.46
CA GLY A 64 -19.31 -21.20 20.93
C GLY A 64 -18.94 -21.54 22.38
N SER A 65 -17.75 -21.15 22.87
CA SER A 65 -17.25 -21.57 24.19
C SER A 65 -17.54 -20.58 25.32
N LEU A 66 -17.63 -19.27 25.04
CA LEU A 66 -17.75 -18.25 26.10
C LEU A 66 -19.16 -17.70 26.32
N ALA A 67 -20.13 -18.02 25.46
CA ALA A 67 -21.53 -17.53 25.55
C ALA A 67 -21.69 -16.00 25.77
N MET A 68 -20.61 -15.24 25.61
CA MET A 68 -20.62 -13.79 25.55
C MET A 68 -21.22 -13.45 24.20
N GLY A 69 -22.33 -12.72 24.17
CA GLY A 69 -23.10 -12.42 22.96
C GLY A 69 -22.30 -11.77 21.82
N LEU A 70 -22.98 -11.32 20.77
CA LEU A 70 -22.41 -10.87 19.48
C LEU A 70 -21.22 -9.87 19.53
N VAL A 71 -20.91 -9.29 20.70
CA VAL A 71 -19.80 -8.34 20.94
C VAL A 71 -18.44 -9.02 21.21
N ALA A 72 -18.42 -10.29 21.65
CA ALA A 72 -17.19 -11.01 22.02
C ALA A 72 -16.06 -11.02 20.95
N PRO A 73 -16.33 -11.26 19.66
CA PRO A 73 -15.28 -11.24 18.64
C PRO A 73 -14.69 -9.84 18.41
N PHE A 74 -15.46 -8.76 18.66
CA PHE A 74 -14.99 -7.39 18.51
C PHE A 74 -13.99 -7.01 19.62
N ASP A 75 -14.27 -7.41 20.86
CA ASP A 75 -13.38 -7.16 21.99
C ASP A 75 -12.08 -7.96 21.86
N ALA A 76 -12.15 -9.22 21.41
CA ALA A 76 -10.96 -10.03 21.15
C ALA A 76 -10.09 -9.44 20.03
N ALA A 77 -10.70 -8.97 18.94
CA ALA A 77 -9.97 -8.28 17.87
C ALA A 77 -9.30 -6.99 18.38
N SER A 78 -9.95 -6.25 19.26
CA SER A 78 -9.41 -5.01 19.85
C SER A 78 -8.17 -5.27 20.71
N ILE A 79 -8.19 -6.32 21.54
CA ILE A 79 -7.03 -6.74 22.34
C ILE A 79 -5.88 -7.19 21.43
N PHE A 80 -6.17 -7.98 20.40
CA PHE A 80 -5.16 -8.45 19.45
C PHE A 80 -4.51 -7.27 18.70
N LEU A 81 -5.31 -6.28 18.30
CA LEU A 81 -4.82 -5.06 17.66
C LEU A 81 -3.93 -4.23 18.60
N ALA A 82 -4.31 -4.11 19.88
CA ALA A 82 -3.51 -3.38 20.88
C ALA A 82 -2.13 -4.03 21.10
N ILE A 83 -2.08 -5.37 21.15
CA ILE A 83 -0.81 -6.11 21.23
C ILE A 83 0.02 -5.89 19.97
N GLY A 84 -0.60 -5.99 18.78
CA GLY A 84 0.08 -5.72 17.51
C GLY A 84 0.66 -4.31 17.45
N MET A 85 -0.09 -3.31 17.92
CA MET A 85 0.38 -1.92 18.03
C MET A 85 1.59 -1.79 18.97
N ALA A 86 1.58 -2.44 20.13
CA ALA A 86 2.71 -2.42 21.06
C ALA A 86 3.97 -3.06 20.46
N ILE A 87 3.80 -4.16 19.72
CA ILE A 87 4.90 -4.82 18.99
C ILE A 87 5.45 -3.90 17.90
N ILE A 88 4.58 -3.26 17.12
CA ILE A 88 5.02 -2.32 16.07
C ILE A 88 5.81 -1.17 16.68
N ILE A 89 5.29 -0.52 17.73
CA ILE A 89 5.98 0.61 18.39
C ILE A 89 7.36 0.19 18.93
N SER A 90 7.47 -1.02 19.48
CA SER A 90 8.74 -1.50 20.05
C SER A 90 9.73 -2.05 19.01
N SER A 91 9.24 -2.62 17.91
CA SER A 91 10.07 -3.31 16.91
C SER A 91 10.38 -2.47 15.67
N TRP A 92 9.55 -1.47 15.35
CA TRP A 92 9.82 -0.56 14.24
C TRP A 92 10.71 0.59 14.73
N THR A 93 11.95 0.58 14.25
CA THR A 93 12.81 1.77 14.28
C THR A 93 12.16 2.87 13.44
N GLU A 94 11.99 4.04 14.05
CA GLU A 94 11.34 5.22 13.47
C GLU A 94 12.08 5.66 12.20
N ASN A 95 11.59 5.20 11.06
CA ASN A 95 12.04 5.69 9.76
C ASN A 95 11.36 7.02 9.47
N TYR A 96 11.76 8.09 10.18
CA TYR A 96 11.49 9.44 9.70
C TYR A 96 12.17 9.55 8.35
N GLY A 97 11.36 9.62 7.29
CA GLY A 97 11.84 9.97 5.96
C GLY A 97 12.75 11.19 6.08
N ASP A 98 13.87 11.14 5.36
CA ASP A 98 14.90 12.16 5.37
C ASP A 98 14.24 13.56 5.36
N SER A 99 14.43 14.35 6.42
CA SER A 99 13.82 15.67 6.58
C SER A 99 14.27 16.68 5.51
N SER A 100 15.20 16.27 4.66
CA SER A 100 15.68 17.03 3.49
C SER A 100 14.77 16.92 2.26
N GLU A 101 13.81 15.99 2.22
CA GLU A 101 12.93 15.72 1.07
C GLU A 101 11.45 16.06 1.35
N SER A 102 11.17 17.01 2.26
CA SER A 102 9.85 17.66 2.33
C SER A 102 9.67 18.60 1.13
N LYS A 103 9.72 18.06 -0.09
CA LYS A 103 9.22 18.74 -1.27
C LYS A 103 7.72 18.79 -1.11
N ASP A 104 7.26 19.97 -0.71
CA ASP A 104 5.87 20.38 -0.55
C ASP A 104 5.00 19.68 -1.61
N LEU A 105 3.91 19.03 -1.18
CA LEU A 105 3.08 18.19 -2.06
C LEU A 105 2.61 18.96 -3.29
N MET A 106 2.34 20.26 -3.14
CA MET A 106 2.01 21.16 -4.23
C MET A 106 3.13 21.30 -5.27
N THR A 107 4.39 21.19 -4.87
CA THR A 107 5.54 21.19 -5.78
C THR A 107 5.63 19.88 -6.56
N GLN A 108 5.30 18.74 -5.95
CA GLN A 108 5.25 17.46 -6.65
C GLN A 108 4.09 17.38 -7.64
N PHE A 109 2.90 17.86 -7.28
CA PHE A 109 1.76 17.94 -8.20
C PHE A 109 2.06 18.86 -9.38
N LYS A 110 2.65 20.04 -9.15
CA LYS A 110 3.09 20.92 -10.24
C LYS A 110 4.14 20.28 -11.13
N GLY A 111 5.10 19.54 -10.55
CA GLY A 111 6.10 18.80 -11.32
C GLY A 111 5.48 17.69 -12.19
N ALA A 112 4.50 16.97 -11.65
CA ALA A 112 3.76 15.94 -12.38
C ALA A 112 2.95 16.53 -13.54
N ASP A 113 2.25 17.66 -13.34
CA ASP A 113 1.50 18.36 -14.39
C ASP A 113 2.42 18.79 -15.55
N VAL A 114 3.62 19.31 -15.22
CA VAL A 114 4.62 19.70 -16.22
C VAL A 114 5.19 18.49 -16.97
N ALA A 115 5.41 17.36 -16.29
CA ALA A 115 5.89 16.13 -16.91
C ALA A 115 4.84 15.55 -17.88
N ILE A 116 3.55 15.59 -17.53
CA ILE A 116 2.46 15.15 -18.40
C ILE A 116 2.34 16.08 -19.62
N ALA A 117 2.44 17.40 -19.44
CA ALA A 117 2.37 18.37 -20.52
C ALA A 117 3.53 18.21 -21.53
N SER A 118 4.75 17.98 -21.03
CA SER A 118 5.92 17.76 -21.89
C SER A 118 5.85 16.43 -22.64
N GLY A 119 5.38 15.36 -22.00
CA GLY A 119 5.13 14.07 -22.66
C GLY A 119 4.10 14.15 -23.80
N LEU A 120 3.02 14.91 -23.60
CA LEU A 120 2.00 15.12 -24.63
C LEU A 120 2.57 15.93 -25.81
N SER A 121 3.35 16.97 -25.52
CA SER A 121 3.97 17.81 -26.55
C SER A 121 4.98 17.05 -27.41
N LEU A 122 5.78 16.16 -26.81
CA LEU A 122 6.71 15.29 -27.54
C LEU A 122 5.96 14.28 -28.41
N SER A 123 4.85 13.71 -27.91
CA SER A 123 4.03 12.78 -28.69
C SER A 123 3.40 13.42 -29.92
N LEU A 124 2.97 14.69 -29.82
CA LEU A 124 2.40 15.44 -30.93
C LEU A 124 3.42 15.75 -32.01
N ILE A 125 4.65 16.10 -31.64
CA ILE A 125 5.74 16.35 -32.60
C ILE A 125 6.05 15.07 -33.38
N HIS A 126 6.15 13.92 -32.71
CA HIS A 126 6.38 12.63 -33.36
C HIS A 126 5.26 12.22 -34.33
N ILE A 127 4.00 12.56 -34.03
CA ILE A 127 2.86 12.29 -34.92
C ILE A 127 2.91 13.20 -36.17
N GLN A 128 3.31 14.47 -36.01
CA GLN A 128 3.47 15.39 -37.14
C GLN A 128 4.61 14.96 -38.06
N GLU A 129 5.76 14.58 -37.50
CA GLU A 129 6.92 14.08 -38.25
C GLU A 129 6.56 12.85 -39.07
N LYS A 130 5.89 11.86 -38.45
CA LYS A 130 5.46 10.64 -39.15
C LYS A 130 4.44 10.91 -40.26
N HIS A 131 3.56 11.90 -40.06
CA HIS A 131 2.59 12.30 -41.08
C HIS A 131 3.25 13.02 -42.27
N GLU A 132 4.34 13.75 -42.03
CA GLU A 132 5.12 14.41 -43.07
C GLU A 132 5.92 13.41 -43.90
N GLU A 133 6.56 12.42 -43.27
CA GLU A 133 7.24 11.33 -43.98
C GLU A 133 6.28 10.49 -44.86
N SER A 134 5.06 10.22 -44.39
CA SER A 134 4.05 9.52 -45.20
C SER A 134 3.59 10.31 -46.43
N LYS A 135 3.65 11.64 -46.42
CA LYS A 135 3.34 12.46 -47.60
C LYS A 135 4.49 12.45 -48.61
N VAL A 136 5.74 12.46 -48.15
CA VAL A 136 6.93 12.40 -49.00
C VAL A 136 7.04 11.02 -49.70
N ALA A 137 6.66 9.94 -49.02
CA ALA A 137 6.69 8.59 -49.60
C ALA A 137 5.58 8.29 -50.64
N MET A 138 4.59 9.17 -50.78
CA MET A 138 3.49 9.03 -51.75
C MET A 138 3.68 9.88 -53.04
N LEU A 139 4.79 10.61 -53.15
CA LEU A 139 5.21 11.35 -54.34
C LEU A 139 6.35 10.60 -55.06
#